data_AF-A0A970SDR3-F1
#
_entry.id   AF-A0A970SDR3-F1
#
_cell.length_a   1.000
_cell.length_b   1.000
_cell.length_c   1.000
_cell.angle_alpha   90.00
_cell.angle_beta   90.00
_cell.angle_gamma   90.00
#
_symmetry.space_group_name_H-M   'P 1'
#
loop_
_entity.id
_entity.type
_entity.pdbx_description
1 polymer ?
#
loop_
_entity_poly.entity_id
_entity_poly.type
_entity_poly.pdbx_seq_one_letter_code
_entity_poly.pdbx_strand_id
1 'polypeptide(L)'
;MMAKWWKEAVVYQIYPRSFCDTNGDGIGDIPGIISKLDYLKALGIDVIWLSPIYGSPNVDGGYDISDYRAIAPEYGLMEDFEQLLHEAHMRKIRIIMDLVVNHTSDQHEWFIQSRSDRENPKRDLYIWRDSFEEQEPIRMESVF
;
A
#
# COMPACT_ATOMS: atom_id res chain seq x y z
N MET A 1 5.82 -30.39 15.63
CA MET A 1 5.48 -28.97 15.34
C MET A 1 4.32 -29.00 14.35
N MET A 2 3.21 -28.32 14.59
CA MET A 2 2.09 -28.30 13.62
C MET A 2 2.58 -27.68 12.30
N ALA A 3 2.15 -28.25 11.17
CA ALA A 3 2.43 -27.68 9.85
C ALA A 3 1.91 -26.24 9.81
N LYS A 4 2.75 -25.31 9.37
CA LYS A 4 2.39 -23.88 9.25
C LYS A 4 1.77 -23.68 7.87
N TRP A 5 0.52 -23.24 7.81
CA TRP A 5 -0.23 -23.09 6.56
C TRP A 5 0.52 -22.29 5.47
N TRP A 6 1.26 -21.24 5.86
CA TRP A 6 1.98 -20.39 4.92
C TRP A 6 3.19 -21.04 4.25
N LYS A 7 3.68 -22.17 4.78
CA LYS A 7 4.78 -22.93 4.14
C LYS A 7 4.33 -23.72 2.92
N GLU A 8 3.03 -23.98 2.81
CA GLU A 8 2.41 -24.78 1.76
C GLU A 8 1.52 -23.93 0.84
N ALA A 9 1.37 -22.63 1.15
CA ALA A 9 0.48 -21.73 0.44
C ALA A 9 1.05 -21.30 -0.91
N VAL A 10 0.18 -21.24 -1.92
CA VAL A 10 0.47 -20.60 -3.21
C VAL A 10 0.05 -19.14 -3.16
N VAL A 11 1.02 -18.24 -3.32
CA VAL A 11 0.81 -16.78 -3.30
C VAL A 11 0.71 -16.25 -4.73
N TYR A 12 -0.29 -15.41 -4.97
CA TYR A 12 -0.46 -14.67 -6.22
C TYR A 12 -0.39 -13.18 -5.93
N GLN A 13 0.60 -12.51 -6.50
CA GLN A 13 0.73 -11.06 -6.36
C GLN A 13 -0.15 -10.35 -7.38
N ILE A 14 -0.89 -9.33 -6.93
CA ILE A 14 -1.69 -8.45 -7.78
C ILE A 14 -1.09 -7.05 -7.69
N TYR A 15 -0.86 -6.45 -8.86
CA TYR A 15 -0.68 -5.01 -9.02
C TYR A 15 -2.03 -4.41 -9.42
N PRO A 16 -2.78 -3.78 -8.48
CA PRO A 16 -4.21 -3.46 -8.66
C PRO A 16 -4.48 -2.65 -9.92
N ARG A 17 -3.68 -1.60 -10.14
CA ARG A 17 -3.78 -0.65 -11.25
C ARG A 17 -3.85 -1.29 -12.64
N SER A 18 -3.31 -2.50 -12.81
CA SER A 18 -3.22 -3.16 -14.12
C SER A 18 -3.93 -4.51 -14.15
N PHE A 19 -4.70 -4.86 -13.11
CA PHE A 19 -5.31 -6.19 -13.02
C PHE A 19 -6.65 -6.27 -13.73
N CYS A 20 -7.64 -5.46 -13.32
CA CYS A 20 -8.96 -5.44 -13.92
C CYS A 20 -9.67 -4.13 -13.58
N ASP A 21 -10.03 -3.34 -14.59
CA ASP A 21 -10.85 -2.12 -14.48
C ASP A 21 -12.34 -2.50 -14.59
N THR A 22 -13.19 -1.93 -13.73
CA THR A 22 -14.65 -2.14 -13.78
C THR A 22 -15.47 -0.88 -14.00
N ASN A 23 -14.87 0.30 -13.91
CA ASN A 23 -15.56 1.58 -14.04
C ASN A 23 -15.27 2.29 -15.38
N GLY A 24 -14.28 1.81 -16.15
CA GLY A 24 -13.90 2.29 -17.47
C GLY A 24 -12.97 3.50 -17.48
N ASP A 25 -12.32 3.84 -16.36
CA ASP A 25 -11.35 4.93 -16.26
C ASP A 25 -9.93 4.56 -16.73
N GLY A 26 -9.70 3.28 -17.05
CA GLY A 26 -8.41 2.75 -17.51
C GLY A 26 -7.48 2.30 -16.38
N ILE A 27 -7.92 2.32 -15.14
CA ILE A 27 -7.20 1.88 -13.94
C ILE A 27 -7.91 0.68 -13.32
N GLY A 28 -7.15 -0.37 -13.03
CA GLY A 28 -7.70 -1.51 -12.30
C GLY A 28 -8.05 -1.18 -10.86
N ASP A 29 -9.18 -1.71 -10.38
CA ASP A 29 -9.82 -1.33 -9.12
C ASP A 29 -10.16 -2.56 -8.24
N ILE A 30 -10.56 -2.32 -6.98
CA ILE A 30 -10.90 -3.39 -6.03
C ILE A 30 -12.11 -4.21 -6.51
N PRO A 31 -13.22 -3.62 -7.01
CA PRO A 31 -14.30 -4.39 -7.60
C PRO A 31 -13.85 -5.32 -8.74
N GLY A 32 -12.85 -4.90 -9.51
CA GLY A 32 -12.20 -5.70 -10.53
C GLY A 32 -11.51 -6.92 -9.96
N ILE A 33 -10.77 -6.77 -8.85
CA ILE A 33 -10.19 -7.90 -8.13
C ILE A 33 -11.29 -8.86 -7.65
N ILE A 34 -12.37 -8.33 -7.05
CA ILE A 34 -13.52 -9.12 -6.59
C ILE A 34 -14.10 -9.95 -7.74
N SER A 35 -14.28 -9.35 -8.92
CA SER A 35 -14.83 -10.02 -10.11
C SER A 35 -14.00 -11.21 -10.60
N LYS A 36 -12.72 -11.30 -10.21
CA LYS A 36 -11.81 -12.38 -10.61
C LYS A 36 -11.53 -13.39 -9.50
N LEU A 37 -12.14 -13.27 -8.32
CA LEU A 37 -11.90 -14.22 -7.23
C LEU A 37 -12.25 -15.67 -7.59
N ASP A 38 -13.26 -15.90 -8.42
CA ASP A 38 -13.59 -17.25 -8.90
C ASP A 38 -12.52 -17.81 -9.85
N TYR A 39 -11.95 -16.95 -10.72
CA TYR A 39 -10.80 -17.31 -11.55
C TYR A 39 -9.58 -17.67 -10.70
N LEU A 40 -9.25 -16.82 -9.72
CA LEU A 40 -8.13 -17.04 -8.80
C LEU A 40 -8.33 -18.32 -7.98
N LYS A 41 -9.58 -18.59 -7.57
CA LYS A 41 -9.91 -19.85 -6.89
C LYS A 41 -9.71 -21.07 -7.79
N ALA A 42 -10.15 -20.99 -9.04
CA ALA A 42 -9.98 -22.07 -10.02
C ALA A 42 -8.50 -22.31 -10.36
N LEU A 43 -7.68 -21.25 -10.37
CA LEU A 43 -6.22 -21.34 -10.52
C LEU A 43 -5.56 -22.08 -9.34
N GLY A 44 -6.20 -22.10 -8.17
CA GLY A 44 -5.76 -22.87 -7.00
C GLY A 44 -4.89 -22.08 -6.02
N ILE A 45 -4.98 -20.75 -6.01
CA ILE A 45 -4.21 -19.92 -5.08
C ILE A 45 -4.79 -19.97 -3.66
N ASP A 46 -3.92 -19.76 -2.66
CA ASP A 46 -4.32 -19.66 -1.25
C ASP A 46 -4.27 -18.22 -0.72
N VAL A 47 -3.40 -17.39 -1.32
CA VAL A 47 -3.13 -16.02 -0.84
C VAL A 47 -3.04 -15.06 -2.01
N ILE A 48 -3.72 -13.92 -1.90
CA ILE A 48 -3.46 -12.74 -2.71
C ILE A 48 -2.50 -11.84 -1.94
N TRP A 49 -1.39 -11.46 -2.56
CA TRP A 49 -0.54 -10.37 -2.08
C TRP A 49 -0.84 -9.12 -2.90
N LEU A 50 -1.40 -8.11 -2.25
CA LEU A 50 -1.73 -6.83 -2.88
C LEU A 50 -0.55 -5.87 -2.78
N SER A 51 -0.13 -5.34 -3.93
CA SER A 51 0.65 -4.10 -3.98
C SER A 51 -0.16 -2.96 -3.33
N PRO A 52 0.47 -1.82 -2.94
CA PRO A 52 -0.20 -0.77 -2.19
C PRO A 52 -1.51 -0.26 -2.80
N ILE A 53 -2.56 -0.19 -1.96
CA ILE A 53 -3.86 0.42 -2.28
C ILE A 53 -4.22 1.56 -1.31
N TYR A 54 -3.25 2.02 -0.52
CA TYR A 54 -3.44 3.05 0.49
C TYR A 54 -3.65 4.43 -0.12
N GLY A 55 -4.18 5.38 0.65
CA GLY A 55 -4.15 6.79 0.28
C GLY A 55 -2.72 7.23 -0.02
N SER A 56 -2.49 7.71 -1.24
CA SER A 56 -1.17 8.07 -1.75
C SER A 56 -1.29 9.15 -2.84
N PRO A 57 -0.35 10.11 -2.93
CA PRO A 57 -0.21 10.99 -4.09
C PRO A 57 0.28 10.28 -5.35
N ASN A 58 0.72 9.02 -5.21
CA ASN A 58 1.09 8.11 -6.28
C ASN A 58 2.32 8.58 -7.08
N VAL A 59 3.27 9.24 -6.41
CA VAL A 59 4.55 9.66 -6.99
C VAL A 59 5.49 8.46 -7.19
N ASP A 60 5.37 7.43 -6.35
CA ASP A 60 6.15 6.18 -6.42
C ASP A 60 5.22 4.96 -6.48
N GLY A 61 4.22 5.00 -7.38
CA GLY A 61 3.35 3.86 -7.67
C GLY A 61 2.52 3.35 -6.47
N GLY A 62 2.27 4.21 -5.48
CA GLY A 62 1.49 3.91 -4.28
C GLY A 62 2.34 3.60 -3.04
N TYR A 63 3.67 3.55 -3.14
CA TYR A 63 4.57 3.32 -2.00
C TYR A 63 4.81 4.59 -1.17
N ASP A 64 4.55 5.77 -1.73
CA ASP A 64 4.51 7.06 -1.03
C ASP A 64 3.16 7.28 -0.33
N ILE A 65 2.95 6.64 0.83
CA ILE A 65 1.66 6.62 1.54
C ILE A 65 1.41 7.95 2.28
N SER A 66 0.26 8.60 2.03
CA SER A 66 -0.21 9.79 2.74
C SER A 66 -1.25 9.50 3.82
N ASP A 67 -1.99 8.39 3.71
CA ASP A 67 -2.91 7.89 4.75
C ASP A 67 -2.96 6.36 4.77
N TYR A 68 -2.38 5.77 5.82
CA TYR A 68 -2.37 4.31 6.05
C TYR A 68 -3.75 3.69 6.33
N ARG A 69 -4.78 4.50 6.59
CA ARG A 69 -6.13 4.04 6.95
C ARG A 69 -7.16 4.32 5.85
N ALA A 70 -6.76 4.93 4.75
CA ALA A 70 -7.63 5.17 3.61
C ALA A 70 -7.23 4.27 2.43
N ILE A 71 -8.21 4.00 1.57
CA ILE A 71 -7.97 3.42 0.23
C ILE A 71 -7.75 4.57 -0.75
N ALA A 72 -6.83 4.38 -1.71
CA ALA A 72 -6.62 5.33 -2.79
C ALA A 72 -7.91 5.47 -3.63
N PRO A 73 -8.42 6.68 -3.90
CA PRO A 73 -9.68 6.87 -4.59
C PRO A 73 -9.78 6.19 -5.96
N GLU A 74 -8.66 6.00 -6.66
CA GLU A 74 -8.61 5.29 -7.94
C GLU A 74 -8.88 3.79 -7.83
N TYR A 75 -8.78 3.20 -6.63
CA TYR A 75 -9.02 1.77 -6.41
C TYR A 75 -10.41 1.47 -5.81
N GLY A 76 -11.11 2.49 -5.31
CA GLY A 76 -12.43 2.36 -4.70
C GLY A 76 -12.50 2.92 -3.28
N LEU A 77 -13.47 2.44 -2.51
CA LEU A 77 -13.73 2.86 -1.14
C LEU A 77 -13.27 1.81 -0.13
N MET A 78 -13.31 2.16 1.17
CA MET A 78 -13.02 1.19 2.24
C MET A 78 -14.03 0.04 2.24
N GLU A 79 -15.28 0.33 1.92
CA GLU A 79 -16.36 -0.65 1.80
C GLU A 79 -16.06 -1.69 0.70
N ASP A 80 -15.45 -1.29 -0.42
CA ASP A 80 -15.02 -2.21 -1.47
C ASP A 80 -13.92 -3.15 -0.95
N PHE A 81 -12.98 -2.63 -0.14
CA PHE A 81 -11.93 -3.45 0.48
C PHE A 81 -12.51 -4.43 1.51
N GLU A 82 -13.47 -3.99 2.33
CA GLU A 82 -14.19 -4.87 3.26
C GLU A 82 -14.93 -5.99 2.52
N GLN A 83 -15.56 -5.67 1.38
CA GLN A 83 -16.20 -6.66 0.52
C GLN A 83 -15.18 -7.62 -0.09
N LEU A 84 -14.02 -7.13 -0.56
CA LEU A 84 -12.94 -7.97 -1.06
C LEU A 84 -12.47 -8.97 0.00
N LEU A 85 -12.24 -8.53 1.24
CA LEU A 85 -11.88 -9.41 2.35
C LEU A 85 -12.96 -10.48 2.60
N HIS A 86 -14.23 -10.08 2.63
CA HIS A 86 -15.34 -11.00 2.83
C HIS A 86 -15.39 -12.08 1.74
N GLU A 87 -15.42 -11.67 0.48
CA GLU A 87 -15.54 -12.55 -0.68
C GLU A 87 -14.32 -13.47 -0.86
N ALA A 88 -13.11 -12.98 -0.59
CA ALA A 88 -11.89 -13.78 -0.62
C ALA A 88 -11.92 -14.87 0.47
N HIS A 89 -12.27 -14.49 1.71
CA HIS A 89 -12.34 -15.45 2.82
C HIS A 89 -13.42 -16.52 2.62
N MET A 90 -14.56 -16.18 2.00
CA MET A 90 -15.57 -17.16 1.61
C MET A 90 -15.03 -18.23 0.65
N ARG A 91 -14.04 -17.87 -0.18
CA ARG A 91 -13.32 -18.78 -1.10
C ARG A 91 -12.08 -19.43 -0.46
N LYS A 92 -11.85 -19.19 0.83
CA LYS A 92 -10.65 -19.60 1.58
C LYS A 92 -9.36 -19.00 1.01
N ILE A 93 -9.45 -17.85 0.37
CA ILE A 93 -8.31 -17.06 -0.10
C ILE A 93 -7.99 -16.03 0.99
N ARG A 94 -6.74 -15.96 1.41
CA ARG A 94 -6.24 -14.94 2.36
C ARG A 94 -5.72 -13.73 1.59
N ILE A 95 -5.73 -12.57 2.25
CA ILE A 95 -5.14 -11.35 1.69
C ILE A 95 -3.96 -10.94 2.56
N ILE A 96 -2.82 -10.66 1.91
CA ILE A 96 -1.65 -10.02 2.49
C ILE A 96 -1.50 -8.65 1.83
N MET A 97 -1.26 -7.64 2.66
CA MET A 97 -1.02 -6.26 2.24
C MET A 97 0.47 -5.98 2.28
N ASP A 98 0.97 -5.18 1.32
CA ASP A 98 2.28 -4.56 1.46
C ASP A 98 2.32 -3.59 2.66
N LEU A 99 3.41 -3.64 3.43
CA LEU A 99 3.61 -2.78 4.58
C LEU A 99 4.82 -1.87 4.37
N VAL A 100 4.56 -0.63 3.94
CA VAL A 100 5.60 0.37 3.69
C VAL A 100 5.76 1.27 4.91
N VAL A 101 6.75 0.98 5.74
CA VAL A 101 6.96 1.68 7.04
C VAL A 101 8.34 2.30 7.19
N ASN A 102 9.19 2.20 6.16
CA ASN A 102 10.49 2.86 6.15
C ASN A 102 10.36 4.38 5.96
N HIS A 103 9.36 4.82 5.19
CA HIS A 103 9.05 6.22 4.90
C HIS A 103 7.54 6.40 4.71
N THR A 104 7.12 7.66 4.60
CA THR A 104 5.76 8.09 4.21
C THR A 104 5.88 9.10 3.07
N SER A 105 4.76 9.48 2.45
CA SER A 105 4.70 10.65 1.58
C SER A 105 5.01 11.95 2.35
N ASP A 106 5.60 12.93 1.67
CA ASP A 106 5.74 14.29 2.17
C ASP A 106 4.39 15.02 2.35
N GLN A 107 3.30 14.42 1.86
CA GLN A 107 1.92 14.88 2.08
C GLN A 107 1.23 14.15 3.25
N HIS A 108 1.91 13.21 3.92
CA HIS A 108 1.37 12.55 5.12
C HIS A 108 1.25 13.57 6.27
N GLU A 109 0.16 13.52 7.05
CA GLU A 109 -0.11 14.46 8.14
C GLU A 109 1.08 14.60 9.10
N TRP A 110 1.71 13.48 9.46
CA TRP A 110 2.91 13.46 10.28
C TRP A 110 4.06 14.27 9.68
N PHE A 111 4.32 14.19 8.37
CA PHE A 111 5.38 14.96 7.74
C PHE A 111 5.04 16.45 7.70
N ILE A 112 3.80 16.78 7.36
CA ILE A 112 3.30 18.17 7.36
C ILE A 112 3.45 18.80 8.74
N GLN A 113 3.13 18.09 9.82
CA GLN A 113 3.33 18.56 11.18
C GLN A 113 4.82 18.59 11.57
N SER A 114 5.60 17.58 11.20
CA SER A 114 7.03 17.50 11.51
C SER A 114 7.84 18.64 10.89
N ARG A 115 7.46 19.07 9.67
CA ARG A 115 8.15 20.13 8.94
C ARG A 115 7.68 21.55 9.31
N SER A 116 6.57 21.69 10.04
CA SER A 116 5.96 23.01 10.29
C SER A 116 6.73 23.85 11.32
N ASP A 117 7.32 23.20 12.32
CA ASP A 117 8.10 23.84 13.38
C ASP A 117 9.14 22.85 13.93
N ARG A 118 10.32 23.36 14.33
CA ARG A 118 11.37 22.57 15.00
C ARG A 118 10.95 22.07 16.38
N GLU A 119 10.02 22.76 17.05
CA GLU A 119 9.50 22.36 18.37
C GLU A 119 8.21 21.54 18.29
N ASN A 120 7.75 21.17 17.08
CA ASN A 120 6.53 20.38 16.93
C ASN A 120 6.70 18.98 17.58
N PRO A 121 5.70 18.45 18.31
CA PRO A 121 5.79 17.10 18.90
C PRO A 121 6.05 15.97 17.89
N LYS A 122 5.75 16.19 16.60
CA LYS A 122 6.01 15.25 15.50
C LYS A 122 7.35 15.49 14.79
N ARG A 123 8.18 16.44 15.25
CA ARG A 123 9.47 16.77 14.64
C ARG A 123 10.36 15.54 14.50
N ASP A 124 10.49 14.78 15.58
CA ASP A 124 11.40 13.61 15.65
C ASP A 124 10.84 12.34 14.99
N LEU A 125 9.67 12.40 14.34
CA LEU A 125 9.19 11.31 13.49
C LEU A 125 9.98 11.16 12.19
N TYR A 126 10.72 12.20 11.79
CA TYR A 126 11.58 12.19 10.59
C TYR A 126 12.99 12.66 10.95
N ILE A 127 13.95 12.33 10.08
CA ILE A 127 15.35 12.65 10.30
C ILE A 127 15.65 14.03 9.75
N TRP A 128 15.69 15.03 10.64
CA TRP A 128 16.06 16.41 10.31
C TRP A 128 17.51 16.72 10.71
N ARG A 129 18.24 17.45 9.87
CA ARG A 129 19.59 17.94 10.16
C ARG A 129 19.75 19.35 9.60
N ASP A 130 20.56 20.16 10.26
CA ASP A 130 20.98 21.45 9.72
C ASP A 130 21.94 21.22 8.54
N SER A 131 21.82 22.02 7.48
CA SER A 131 22.79 22.04 6.40
C SER A 131 24.11 22.64 6.88
N PHE A 132 25.21 22.26 6.22
CA PHE A 132 26.53 22.85 6.46
C PHE A 132 26.91 23.68 5.24
N GLU A 133 27.03 25.01 5.39
CA GLU A 133 27.38 25.93 4.28
C GLU A 133 26.47 25.77 3.03
N GLU A 134 25.16 25.62 3.23
CA GLU A 134 24.16 25.33 2.17
C GLU A 134 24.38 24.00 1.43
N GLN A 135 25.29 23.16 1.90
CA GLN A 135 25.50 21.80 1.41
C GLN A 135 24.71 20.80 2.27
N GLU A 136 24.55 19.59 1.73
CA GLU A 136 23.92 18.49 2.44
C GLU A 136 24.67 18.19 3.76
N PRO A 137 23.95 17.83 4.84
CA PRO A 137 24.54 17.61 6.16
C PRO A 137 25.62 16.51 6.18
N ILE A 138 25.45 15.49 5.34
CA ILE A 138 26.37 14.36 5.15
C ILE A 138 26.28 13.97 3.67
N ARG A 139 27.39 13.54 3.08
CA ARG A 139 27.40 12.98 1.72
C ARG A 139 26.78 11.58 1.72
N MET A 140 25.47 11.52 1.55
CA MET A 140 24.68 10.30 1.31
C MET A 140 23.99 10.44 -0.04
N GLU A 141 23.90 9.36 -0.80
CA GLU A 141 23.22 9.36 -2.10
C GLU A 141 21.84 8.70 -1.96
N SER A 142 20.86 9.28 -2.66
CA SER A 142 19.57 8.64 -2.90
C SER A 142 19.74 7.44 -3.83
N VAL A 143 18.84 6.45 -3.73
CA VAL A 143 18.77 5.34 -4.70
C VAL A 143 18.27 5.83 -6.07
N PHE A 144 17.54 6.94 -6.09
CA PHE A 144 17.00 7.63 -7.28
C PHE A 144 17.84 8.84 -7.66
#